data_AF-A0A4P7SFB2-F1
#
_entry.id   AF-A0A4P7SFB2-F1
#
_cell.length_a   1.000
_cell.length_b   1.000
_cell.length_c   1.000
_cell.angle_alpha   90.00
_cell.angle_beta   90.00
_cell.angle_gamma   90.00
#
_symmetry.space_group_name_H-M   'P 1'
#
loop_
_entity.id
_entity.type
_entity.pdbx_description
1 polymer ?
#
loop_
_entity_poly.entity_id
_entity_poly.type
_entity_poly.pdbx_seq_one_letter_code
_entity_poly.pdbx_strand_id
1 'polypeptide(L)'
;MTIRGRARIADWIEVGLLVRGPRPLGLDPLQSFFESSIGLEPQQVNTGVREMARRGALLGARYPFKVHGEYAVQSTTDAARSTYMTAALMAPGNPVREYLKAAPDESMAVTFENLVASAAAGIWGDAGHALRFGWPSEIGRPPEFDAAINWLAHRIGVSVGQGYRQPRRRDGGVDVVAWRPFPDGRSGFPVLLVQCTLQENLLAKGMDVDTRLWSSWLAMDVDPTTALATPTVVPPGAVWNELALKYMVLDRIRLIGLSPAATAEQLAVDWVAATVEGLREHLEEIREL
;
A
#
# COMPACT_ATOMS: atom_id res chain seq x y z
N MET A 1 -21.61 -4.67 11.84
CA MET A 1 -20.18 -4.60 11.45
C MET A 1 -19.42 -3.95 12.59
N THR A 2 -18.31 -4.51 13.07
CA THR A 2 -17.59 -3.94 14.22
C THR A 2 -16.30 -3.29 13.76
N ILE A 3 -16.33 -1.97 13.58
CA ILE A 3 -15.10 -1.20 13.32
C ILE A 3 -14.36 -1.02 14.63
N ARG A 4 -13.08 -1.41 14.69
CA ARG A 4 -12.25 -1.22 15.87
C ARG A 4 -10.92 -0.58 15.50
N GLY A 5 -10.43 0.26 16.40
CA GLY A 5 -9.14 0.92 16.30
C GLY A 5 -9.17 2.21 15.50
N ARG A 6 -8.45 3.22 16.01
CA ARG A 6 -8.43 4.58 15.43
C ARG A 6 -8.02 4.63 13.96
N ALA A 7 -7.12 3.73 13.54
CA ALA A 7 -6.67 3.65 12.15
C ALA A 7 -7.81 3.23 11.20
N ARG A 8 -8.60 2.23 11.58
CA ARG A 8 -9.74 1.79 10.76
C ARG A 8 -10.86 2.82 10.76
N ILE A 9 -11.13 3.46 11.90
CA ILE A 9 -12.11 4.55 11.96
C ILE A 9 -11.69 5.72 11.05
N ALA A 10 -10.41 6.09 11.06
CA ALA A 10 -9.88 7.11 10.14
C ALA A 10 -10.07 6.70 8.67
N ASP A 11 -9.83 5.44 8.31
CA ASP A 11 -10.05 4.96 6.93
C ASP A 11 -11.53 5.09 6.51
N TRP A 12 -12.46 4.83 7.42
CA TRP A 12 -13.89 5.03 7.19
C TRP A 12 -14.25 6.49 6.96
N ILE A 13 -13.72 7.41 7.78
CA ILE A 13 -13.93 8.85 7.62
C ILE A 13 -13.32 9.33 6.30
N GLU A 14 -12.09 8.94 5.97
CA GLU A 14 -11.39 9.31 4.75
C GLU A 14 -12.17 8.88 3.49
N VAL A 15 -12.70 7.66 3.47
CA VAL A 15 -13.53 7.17 2.35
C VAL A 15 -14.86 7.92 2.28
N GLY A 16 -15.51 8.18 3.41
CA GLY A 16 -16.73 9.01 3.45
C GLY A 16 -16.50 10.41 2.88
N LEU A 17 -15.40 11.07 3.26
CA LEU A 17 -15.02 12.39 2.75
C LEU A 17 -14.62 12.37 1.26
N LEU A 18 -14.06 11.26 0.78
CA LEU A 18 -13.78 11.07 -0.63
C LEU A 18 -15.08 11.02 -1.45
N VAL A 19 -16.08 10.26 -0.97
CA VAL A 19 -17.39 10.14 -1.62
C VAL A 19 -18.19 11.43 -1.56
N ARG A 20 -18.16 12.13 -0.41
CA ARG A 20 -18.80 13.43 -0.21
C ARG A 20 -18.21 14.54 -1.09
N GLY A 21 -16.90 14.46 -1.36
CA GLY A 21 -16.16 15.48 -2.08
C GLY A 21 -15.67 16.62 -1.18
N PRO A 22 -15.10 17.68 -1.79
CA PRO A 22 -14.14 18.56 -1.13
C PRO A 22 -14.78 19.67 -0.29
N ARG A 23 -16.06 19.61 0.07
CA ARG A 23 -16.66 20.62 0.96
C ARG A 23 -16.14 20.37 2.39
N PRO A 24 -15.95 21.38 3.25
CA PRO A 24 -15.74 21.13 4.68
C PRO A 24 -16.96 20.43 5.30
N LEU A 25 -16.74 19.52 6.25
CA LEU A 25 -17.77 18.84 7.03
C LEU A 25 -17.49 19.06 8.52
N GLY A 26 -18.44 19.65 9.24
CA GLY A 26 -18.33 19.86 10.69
C GLY A 26 -18.25 18.56 11.47
N LEU A 27 -17.62 18.56 12.65
CA LEU A 27 -17.50 17.34 13.46
C LEU A 27 -18.84 16.85 14.02
N ASP A 28 -19.77 17.74 14.39
CA ASP A 28 -21.09 17.35 14.89
C ASP A 28 -21.88 16.53 13.85
N PRO A 29 -22.11 17.01 12.61
CA PRO A 29 -22.80 16.21 11.59
C PRO A 29 -22.03 14.95 11.20
N LEU A 30 -20.68 14.98 11.23
CA LEU A 30 -19.85 13.79 11.03
C LEU A 30 -20.12 12.73 12.10
N GLN A 31 -20.14 13.13 13.37
CA GLN A 31 -20.40 12.23 14.51
C GLN A 31 -21.81 11.66 14.44
N SER A 32 -22.82 12.50 14.21
CA SER A 32 -24.21 12.05 14.06
C SER A 32 -24.37 11.03 12.94
N PHE A 33 -23.72 11.26 11.79
CA PHE A 33 -23.72 10.31 10.67
C PHE A 33 -23.09 8.97 11.05
N PHE A 34 -21.88 8.98 11.62
CA PHE A 34 -21.20 7.73 11.97
C PHE A 34 -21.88 6.97 13.11
N GLU A 35 -22.54 7.67 14.02
CA GLU A 35 -23.39 7.09 15.05
C GLU A 35 -24.63 6.43 14.44
N SER A 36 -25.37 7.14 13.57
CA SER A 36 -26.60 6.61 12.95
C SER A 36 -26.35 5.47 11.98
N SER A 37 -25.32 5.59 11.13
CA SER A 37 -25.14 4.68 9.99
C SER A 37 -24.41 3.40 10.40
N ILE A 38 -23.47 3.46 11.35
CA ILE A 38 -22.64 2.29 11.74
C ILE A 38 -22.40 2.15 13.24
N GLY A 39 -23.07 2.95 14.08
CA GLY A 39 -23.06 2.79 15.54
C GLY A 39 -21.75 3.18 16.21
N LEU A 40 -20.96 4.09 15.62
CA LEU A 40 -19.74 4.60 16.26
C LEU A 40 -20.10 5.70 17.26
N GLU A 41 -19.60 5.58 18.49
CA GLU A 41 -19.74 6.62 19.50
C GLU A 41 -18.94 7.88 19.09
N PRO A 42 -19.38 9.09 19.47
CA PRO A 42 -18.68 10.34 19.15
C PRO A 42 -17.18 10.34 19.53
N GLN A 43 -16.83 9.73 20.66
CA GLN A 43 -15.45 9.60 21.13
C GLN A 43 -14.61 8.74 20.18
N GLN A 44 -15.20 7.69 19.59
CA GLN A 44 -14.53 6.84 18.60
C GLN A 44 -14.26 7.63 17.32
N VAL A 45 -15.24 8.38 16.81
CA VAL A 45 -15.08 9.28 15.65
C VAL A 45 -13.93 10.28 15.90
N ASN A 46 -13.90 10.89 17.08
CA ASN A 46 -12.82 11.81 17.48
C ASN A 46 -11.43 11.14 17.53
N THR A 47 -11.34 9.85 17.88
CA THR A 47 -10.06 9.12 17.77
C THR A 47 -9.63 8.93 16.31
N GLY A 48 -10.58 8.71 15.39
CA GLY A 48 -10.33 8.64 13.96
C GLY A 48 -9.85 9.98 13.40
N VAL A 49 -10.52 11.09 13.74
CA VAL A 49 -10.11 12.44 13.31
C VAL A 49 -8.72 12.81 13.82
N ARG A 50 -8.36 12.44 15.07
CA ARG A 50 -6.99 12.63 15.58
C ARG A 50 -5.96 11.80 14.81
N GLU A 51 -6.33 10.59 14.42
CA GLU A 51 -5.47 9.76 13.58
C GLU A 51 -5.31 10.37 12.17
N MET A 52 -6.36 10.94 11.58
CA MET A 52 -6.25 11.71 10.34
C MET A 52 -5.30 12.91 10.47
N ALA A 53 -5.41 13.68 11.56
CA ALA A 53 -4.52 14.81 11.82
C ALA A 53 -3.04 14.36 11.93
N ARG A 54 -2.79 13.22 12.61
CA ARG A 54 -1.47 12.60 12.69
C ARG A 54 -0.94 12.21 11.32
N ARG A 55 -1.77 11.60 10.47
CA ARG A 55 -1.40 11.23 9.09
C ARG A 55 -1.05 12.46 8.26
N GLY A 56 -1.84 13.52 8.36
CA GLY A 56 -1.57 14.81 7.72
C GLY A 56 -0.24 15.43 8.16
N ALA A 57 0.08 15.37 9.45
CA ALA A 57 1.36 15.87 9.96
C ALA A 57 2.57 15.07 9.43
N LEU A 58 2.43 13.76 9.21
CA LEU A 58 3.51 12.91 8.72
C LEU A 58 3.71 12.99 7.20
N LEU A 59 2.62 13.11 6.44
CA LEU A 59 2.63 13.03 4.98
C LEU A 59 2.57 14.40 4.30
N GLY A 60 2.22 15.46 5.03
CA GLY A 60 2.12 16.82 4.51
C GLY A 60 1.20 16.88 3.29
N ALA A 61 1.70 17.45 2.18
CA ALA A 61 0.96 17.58 0.93
C ALA A 61 0.55 16.24 0.27
N ARG A 62 1.13 15.11 0.70
CA ARG A 62 0.78 13.77 0.19
C ARG A 62 -0.46 13.19 0.86
N TYR A 63 -0.97 13.83 1.92
CA TYR A 63 -2.22 13.45 2.56
C TYR A 63 -3.37 14.27 1.99
N PRO A 64 -4.35 13.64 1.32
CA PRO A 64 -5.40 14.33 0.56
C PRO A 64 -6.57 14.82 1.44
N PHE A 65 -6.32 15.11 2.71
CA PHE A 65 -7.33 15.59 3.65
C PHE A 65 -6.78 16.70 4.53
N LYS A 66 -7.67 17.59 4.96
CA LYS A 66 -7.41 18.65 5.91
C LYS A 66 -8.26 18.45 7.15
N VAL A 67 -7.61 18.58 8.31
CA VAL A 67 -8.28 18.61 9.62
C VAL A 67 -8.18 20.03 10.14
N HIS A 68 -9.31 20.71 10.27
CA HIS A 68 -9.42 22.09 10.72
C HIS A 68 -9.58 22.15 12.24
N GLY A 69 -8.53 21.77 12.96
CA GLY A 69 -8.56 21.67 14.42
C GLY A 69 -9.63 20.69 14.89
N GLU A 70 -10.50 21.14 15.80
CA GLU A 70 -11.61 20.35 16.35
C GLU A 70 -12.96 20.69 15.70
N TYR A 71 -12.97 21.40 14.56
CA TYR A 71 -14.21 21.94 13.98
C TYR A 71 -14.69 21.18 12.76
N ALA A 72 -13.77 20.83 11.85
CA ALA A 72 -14.16 20.29 10.55
C ALA A 72 -13.07 19.42 9.92
N VAL A 73 -13.51 18.56 9.00
CA VAL A 73 -12.65 17.76 8.12
C VAL A 73 -13.03 17.97 6.66
N GLN A 74 -12.09 17.82 5.75
CA GLN A 74 -12.29 18.10 4.33
C GLN A 74 -11.35 17.25 3.47
N SER A 75 -11.83 16.73 2.34
CA SER A 75 -10.97 16.15 1.30
C SER A 75 -10.43 17.24 0.36
N THR A 76 -9.23 17.06 -0.19
CA THR A 76 -8.72 17.95 -1.24
C THR A 76 -9.45 17.70 -2.57
N THR A 77 -9.39 18.67 -3.48
CA THR A 77 -10.04 18.55 -4.80
C THR A 77 -9.44 17.45 -5.67
N ASP A 78 -8.20 17.07 -5.40
CA ASP A 78 -7.44 16.01 -6.07
C ASP A 78 -7.42 14.69 -5.29
N ALA A 79 -8.19 14.56 -4.21
CA ALA A 79 -8.14 13.38 -3.33
C ALA A 79 -8.35 12.06 -4.09
N ALA A 80 -9.31 12.02 -5.02
CA ALA A 80 -9.60 10.86 -5.86
C ALA A 80 -8.45 10.48 -6.81
N ARG A 81 -7.52 11.40 -7.06
CA ARG A 81 -6.35 11.17 -7.92
C ARG A 81 -5.09 10.89 -7.12
N SER A 82 -5.15 10.89 -5.80
CA SER A 82 -3.97 10.73 -4.95
C SER A 82 -3.55 9.28 -4.83
N THR A 83 -2.23 9.04 -4.78
CA THR A 83 -1.65 7.72 -4.48
C THR A 83 -2.10 7.22 -3.10
N TYR A 84 -2.33 8.14 -2.17
CA TYR A 84 -2.85 7.83 -0.84
C TYR A 84 -4.22 7.14 -0.94
N MET A 85 -5.16 7.67 -1.71
CA MET A 85 -6.49 7.08 -1.83
C MET A 85 -6.49 5.75 -2.60
N THR A 86 -5.61 5.58 -3.59
CA THR A 86 -5.41 4.28 -4.23
C THR A 86 -5.09 3.21 -3.19
N ALA A 87 -4.09 3.44 -2.33
CA ALA A 87 -3.75 2.50 -1.26
C ALA A 87 -4.88 2.37 -0.23
N ALA A 88 -5.47 3.49 0.21
CA ALA A 88 -6.49 3.47 1.26
C ALA A 88 -7.73 2.66 0.88
N LEU A 89 -8.18 2.73 -0.39
CA LEU A 89 -9.33 1.97 -0.89
C LEU A 89 -9.04 0.47 -1.05
N MET A 90 -7.77 0.08 -1.18
CA MET A 90 -7.36 -1.34 -1.26
C MET A 90 -7.23 -2.01 0.12
N ALA A 91 -7.17 -1.23 1.20
CA ALA A 91 -6.97 -1.73 2.55
C ALA A 91 -8.13 -2.63 3.03
N PRO A 92 -7.84 -3.73 3.77
CA PRO A 92 -8.87 -4.55 4.39
C PRO A 92 -9.65 -3.78 5.47
N GLY A 93 -10.96 -4.07 5.60
CA GLY A 93 -11.83 -3.51 6.64
C GLY A 93 -12.26 -2.04 6.45
N ASN A 94 -12.08 -1.50 5.24
CA ASN A 94 -12.63 -0.19 4.83
C ASN A 94 -14.03 -0.35 4.21
N PRO A 95 -14.75 0.74 3.91
CA PRO A 95 -16.08 0.67 3.29
C PRO A 95 -16.13 -0.06 1.94
N VAL A 96 -15.05 -0.04 1.15
CA VAL A 96 -14.99 -0.75 -0.15
C VAL A 96 -15.16 -2.24 0.05
N ARG A 97 -14.43 -2.82 1.01
CA ARG A 97 -14.51 -4.26 1.31
C ARG A 97 -15.87 -4.66 1.89
N GLU A 98 -16.48 -3.77 2.66
CA GLU A 98 -17.71 -4.06 3.39
C GLU A 98 -18.96 -3.89 2.51
N TYR A 99 -19.04 -2.82 1.71
CA TYR A 99 -20.23 -2.54 0.89
C TYR A 99 -20.17 -3.15 -0.50
N LEU A 100 -19.06 -2.98 -1.21
CA LEU A 100 -18.94 -3.49 -2.58
C LEU A 100 -18.60 -4.99 -2.60
N LYS A 101 -18.29 -5.57 -1.43
CA LYS A 101 -17.78 -6.95 -1.30
C LYS A 101 -16.65 -7.25 -2.29
N ALA A 102 -15.89 -6.21 -2.65
CA ALA A 102 -14.83 -6.32 -3.62
C ALA A 102 -13.75 -7.22 -3.02
N ALA A 103 -13.65 -8.45 -3.51
CA ALA A 103 -12.49 -9.28 -3.23
C ALA A 103 -11.26 -8.67 -3.93
N PRO A 104 -10.04 -8.83 -3.40
CA PRO A 104 -8.85 -8.51 -4.16
C PRO A 104 -8.86 -9.30 -5.47
N ASP A 105 -8.81 -8.60 -6.60
CA ASP A 105 -8.63 -9.20 -7.92
C ASP A 105 -7.21 -8.93 -8.44
N GLU A 106 -6.90 -9.50 -9.61
CA GLU A 106 -5.59 -9.36 -10.25
C GLU A 106 -5.27 -7.89 -10.57
N SER A 107 -6.26 -7.09 -10.99
CA SER A 107 -6.04 -5.68 -11.33
C SER A 107 -5.65 -4.85 -10.11
N MET A 108 -6.27 -5.14 -8.97
CA MET A 108 -5.99 -4.49 -7.69
C MET A 108 -4.59 -4.88 -7.18
N ALA A 109 -4.22 -6.16 -7.30
CA ALA A 109 -2.90 -6.64 -6.95
C ALA A 109 -1.81 -5.96 -7.79
N VAL A 110 -1.96 -5.96 -9.12
CA VAL A 110 -1.03 -5.28 -10.05
C VAL A 110 -0.90 -3.79 -9.72
N THR A 111 -2.02 -3.09 -9.51
CA THR A 111 -2.01 -1.65 -9.19
C THR A 111 -1.28 -1.38 -7.87
N PHE A 112 -1.49 -2.22 -6.85
CA PHE A 112 -0.80 -2.09 -5.58
C PHE A 112 0.70 -2.39 -5.70
N GLU A 113 1.07 -3.44 -6.44
CA GLU A 113 2.46 -3.82 -6.67
C GLU A 113 3.23 -2.72 -7.42
N ASN A 114 2.61 -2.03 -8.38
CA ASN A 114 3.22 -0.89 -9.07
C ASN A 114 3.42 0.33 -8.15
N LEU A 115 2.44 0.61 -7.28
CA LEU A 115 2.60 1.63 -6.24
C LEU A 115 3.78 1.27 -5.31
N VAL A 116 3.88 0.00 -4.90
CA VAL A 116 4.97 -0.49 -4.04
C VAL A 116 6.32 -0.41 -4.76
N ALA A 117 6.41 -0.76 -6.05
CA ALA A 117 7.63 -0.60 -6.83
C ALA A 117 8.06 0.87 -6.88
N SER A 118 7.14 1.78 -7.18
CA SER A 118 7.40 3.23 -7.19
C SER A 118 7.91 3.74 -5.83
N ALA A 119 7.28 3.31 -4.73
CA ALA A 119 7.71 3.65 -3.38
C ALA A 119 9.06 3.01 -3.00
N ALA A 120 9.29 1.74 -3.35
CA ALA A 120 10.51 1.02 -3.02
C ALA A 120 11.75 1.61 -3.72
N ALA A 121 11.60 2.13 -4.94
CA ALA A 121 12.66 2.89 -5.61
C ALA A 121 13.07 4.13 -4.78
N GLY A 122 12.12 4.76 -4.08
CA GLY A 122 12.37 5.93 -3.22
C GLY A 122 13.16 5.64 -1.93
N ILE A 123 13.32 4.38 -1.51
CA ILE A 123 14.02 4.01 -0.25
C ILE A 123 15.44 4.56 -0.21
N TRP A 124 16.11 4.60 -1.35
CA TRP A 124 17.50 5.06 -1.48
C TRP A 124 17.63 6.37 -2.26
N GLY A 125 16.55 7.14 -2.37
CA GLY A 125 16.50 8.37 -3.17
C GLY A 125 16.77 8.11 -4.65
N ASP A 126 17.44 9.05 -5.31
CA ASP A 126 17.66 9.04 -6.77
C ASP A 126 18.47 7.85 -7.30
N ALA A 127 19.20 7.16 -6.42
CA ALA A 127 19.99 5.97 -6.77
C ALA A 127 19.20 4.65 -6.64
N GLY A 128 17.98 4.69 -6.11
CA GLY A 128 17.17 3.50 -5.94
C GLY A 128 16.44 3.13 -7.23
N HIS A 129 16.42 1.83 -7.52
CA HIS A 129 15.64 1.25 -8.60
C HIS A 129 14.70 0.22 -8.02
N ALA A 130 13.56 0.04 -8.66
CA ALA A 130 12.65 -1.04 -8.36
C ALA A 130 11.88 -1.45 -9.61
N LEU A 131 11.40 -2.69 -9.62
CA LEU A 131 10.46 -3.17 -10.61
C LEU A 131 9.48 -4.15 -9.97
N ARG A 132 8.32 -4.28 -10.61
CA ARG A 132 7.34 -5.32 -10.30
C ARG A 132 7.81 -6.65 -10.89
N PHE A 133 7.93 -7.65 -10.04
CA PHE A 133 8.27 -9.03 -10.38
C PHE A 133 7.08 -9.99 -10.22
N GLY A 134 6.00 -9.59 -9.54
CA GLY A 134 4.85 -10.45 -9.23
C GLY A 134 4.13 -11.04 -10.46
N TRP A 135 3.31 -12.05 -10.21
CA TRP A 135 2.42 -12.65 -11.21
C TRP A 135 1.01 -12.01 -11.13
N PRO A 136 0.31 -11.71 -12.24
CA PRO A 136 0.69 -11.96 -13.64
C PRO A 136 1.84 -11.09 -14.13
N SER A 137 2.66 -11.63 -15.04
CA SER A 137 3.79 -10.91 -15.63
C SER A 137 3.33 -9.69 -16.44
N GLU A 138 4.02 -8.57 -16.25
CA GLU A 138 3.87 -7.38 -17.10
C GLU A 138 4.61 -7.52 -18.43
N ILE A 139 4.33 -6.59 -19.35
CA ILE A 139 5.02 -6.49 -20.65
C ILE A 139 6.53 -6.38 -20.39
N GLY A 140 7.26 -7.42 -20.76
CA GLY A 140 8.72 -7.47 -20.68
C GLY A 140 9.30 -8.40 -19.62
N ARG A 141 8.52 -8.85 -18.62
CA ARG A 141 8.91 -9.96 -17.73
C ARG A 141 8.51 -11.28 -18.40
N PRO A 142 9.45 -12.22 -18.65
CA PRO A 142 9.11 -13.54 -19.16
C PRO A 142 8.11 -14.28 -18.24
N PRO A 143 7.15 -15.05 -18.80
CA PRO A 143 6.19 -15.78 -17.99
C PRO A 143 6.79 -17.02 -17.32
N GLU A 144 7.82 -17.63 -17.91
CA GLU A 144 8.57 -18.73 -17.31
C GLU A 144 9.52 -18.20 -16.23
N PHE A 145 9.52 -18.85 -15.06
CA PHE A 145 10.22 -18.34 -13.89
C PHE A 145 11.74 -18.29 -14.06
N ASP A 146 12.34 -19.31 -14.66
CA ASP A 146 13.76 -19.36 -14.97
C ASP A 146 14.18 -18.24 -15.94
N ALA A 147 13.38 -18.02 -16.99
CA ALA A 147 13.55 -16.89 -17.90
C ALA A 147 13.38 -15.55 -17.17
N ALA A 148 12.43 -15.44 -16.25
CA ALA A 148 12.22 -14.25 -15.43
C ALA A 148 13.40 -13.96 -14.48
N ILE A 149 14.03 -14.99 -13.91
CA ILE A 149 15.25 -14.84 -13.10
C ILE A 149 16.42 -14.36 -13.96
N ASN A 150 16.63 -14.96 -15.14
CA ASN A 150 17.67 -14.51 -16.07
C ASN A 150 17.47 -13.04 -16.48
N TRP A 151 16.22 -12.69 -16.78
CA TRP A 151 15.83 -11.31 -17.09
C TRP A 151 16.11 -10.37 -15.92
N LEU A 152 15.72 -10.75 -14.70
CA LEU A 152 15.92 -9.94 -13.49
C LEU A 152 17.41 -9.76 -13.20
N ALA A 153 18.21 -10.82 -13.30
CA ALA A 153 19.67 -10.75 -13.11
C ALA A 153 20.30 -9.72 -14.05
N HIS A 154 19.90 -9.71 -15.32
CA HIS A 154 20.35 -8.73 -16.30
C HIS A 154 19.89 -7.30 -15.96
N ARG A 155 18.64 -7.12 -15.49
CA ARG A 155 18.11 -5.80 -15.07
C ARG A 155 18.84 -5.23 -13.86
N ILE A 156 19.18 -6.08 -12.89
CA ILE A 156 19.86 -5.70 -11.66
C ILE A 156 21.37 -5.49 -11.89
N GLY A 157 21.96 -6.19 -12.86
CA GLY A 157 23.40 -6.17 -13.12
C GLY A 157 24.17 -7.21 -12.30
N VAL A 158 23.54 -8.35 -12.00
CA VAL A 158 24.16 -9.49 -11.30
C VAL A 158 24.19 -10.74 -12.19
N SER A 159 25.00 -11.72 -11.81
CA SER A 159 25.00 -13.02 -12.49
C SER A 159 23.84 -13.90 -12.00
N VAL A 160 23.43 -14.86 -12.83
CA VAL A 160 22.48 -15.90 -12.44
C VAL A 160 23.17 -16.86 -11.48
N GLY A 161 22.50 -17.23 -10.40
CA GLY A 161 22.99 -18.19 -9.42
C GLY A 161 23.05 -19.61 -9.98
N GLN A 162 23.99 -20.41 -9.49
CA GLN A 162 24.21 -21.79 -9.94
C GLN A 162 23.29 -22.81 -9.24
N GLY A 163 22.54 -22.37 -8.22
CA GLY A 163 21.72 -23.22 -7.38
C GLY A 163 20.26 -23.25 -7.80
N TYR A 164 19.98 -23.52 -9.08
CA TYR A 164 18.59 -23.54 -9.55
C TYR A 164 17.75 -24.58 -8.80
N ARG A 165 16.65 -24.10 -8.24
CA ARG A 165 15.59 -24.91 -7.63
C ARG A 165 14.27 -24.35 -8.11
N GLN A 166 13.35 -25.24 -8.49
CA GLN A 166 12.02 -24.80 -8.93
C GLN A 166 11.30 -24.08 -7.78
N PRO A 167 10.71 -22.90 -8.01
CA PRO A 167 10.01 -22.18 -6.96
C PRO A 167 8.68 -22.88 -6.64
N ARG A 168 8.21 -22.71 -5.40
CA ARG A 168 6.86 -23.19 -5.01
C ARG A 168 5.73 -22.31 -5.56
N ARG A 169 6.05 -21.06 -5.91
CA ARG A 169 5.15 -20.05 -6.48
C ARG A 169 5.72 -19.51 -7.79
N ARG A 170 4.89 -18.98 -8.68
CA ARG A 170 5.30 -18.49 -10.01
C ARG A 170 6.23 -17.26 -9.97
N ASP A 171 6.40 -16.68 -8.80
CA ASP A 171 7.18 -15.48 -8.51
C ASP A 171 8.17 -15.70 -7.36
N GLY A 172 8.30 -16.92 -6.84
CA GLY A 172 9.16 -17.20 -5.69
C GLY A 172 8.76 -16.45 -4.40
N GLY A 173 7.51 -16.00 -4.31
CA GLY A 173 6.98 -15.23 -3.17
C GLY A 173 7.43 -13.76 -3.14
N VAL A 174 7.91 -13.20 -4.25
CA VAL A 174 8.30 -11.79 -4.34
C VAL A 174 7.51 -11.09 -5.42
N ASP A 175 6.88 -9.98 -5.06
CA ASP A 175 6.08 -9.19 -5.98
C ASP A 175 6.84 -7.98 -6.52
N VAL A 176 7.78 -7.45 -5.74
CA VAL A 176 8.62 -6.29 -6.12
C VAL A 176 10.07 -6.54 -5.70
N VAL A 177 10.99 -6.19 -6.59
CA VAL A 177 12.43 -6.22 -6.32
C VAL A 177 12.96 -4.80 -6.44
N ALA A 178 13.67 -4.33 -5.41
CA ALA A 178 14.33 -3.03 -5.41
C ALA A 178 15.82 -3.19 -5.10
N TRP A 179 16.65 -2.33 -5.66
CA TRP A 179 18.10 -2.33 -5.42
C TRP A 179 18.70 -0.93 -5.59
N ARG A 180 19.90 -0.73 -5.06
CA ARG A 180 20.63 0.54 -5.19
C ARG A 180 22.06 0.29 -5.66
N PRO A 181 22.33 0.28 -6.97
CA PRO A 181 23.66 0.04 -7.51
C PRO A 181 24.65 1.13 -7.07
N PHE A 182 25.92 0.78 -7.07
CA PHE A 182 27.00 1.76 -6.91
C PHE A 182 27.42 2.31 -8.28
N PRO A 183 27.95 3.56 -8.35
CA PRO A 183 28.36 4.17 -9.62
C PRO A 183 29.44 3.42 -10.39
N ASP A 184 30.17 2.50 -9.74
CA ASP A 184 31.21 1.69 -10.37
C ASP A 184 30.67 0.43 -11.09
N GLY A 185 29.35 0.19 -11.02
CA GLY A 185 28.68 -0.93 -11.66
C GLY A 185 29.03 -2.29 -11.07
N ARG A 186 29.72 -2.31 -9.91
CA ARG A 186 30.08 -3.56 -9.24
C ARG A 186 28.89 -4.13 -8.47
N SER A 187 28.87 -5.45 -8.31
CA SER A 187 27.95 -6.15 -7.43
C SER A 187 28.25 -5.84 -5.94
N GLY A 188 27.48 -6.44 -5.02
CA GLY A 188 27.61 -6.18 -3.59
C GLY A 188 26.84 -4.94 -3.09
N PHE A 189 25.87 -4.47 -3.88
CA PHE A 189 24.92 -3.44 -3.46
C PHE A 189 23.70 -4.04 -2.73
N PRO A 190 22.97 -3.25 -1.93
CA PRO A 190 21.78 -3.72 -1.26
C PRO A 190 20.66 -4.05 -2.25
N VAL A 191 20.00 -5.19 -2.00
CA VAL A 191 18.80 -5.66 -2.69
C VAL A 191 17.69 -5.87 -1.65
N LEU A 192 16.47 -5.47 -2.01
CA LEU A 192 15.26 -5.60 -1.22
C LEU A 192 14.25 -6.45 -1.99
N LEU A 193 13.80 -7.52 -1.37
CA LEU A 193 12.77 -8.42 -1.88
C LEU A 193 11.46 -8.15 -1.13
N VAL A 194 10.44 -7.72 -1.85
CA VAL A 194 9.18 -7.25 -1.26
C VAL A 194 8.04 -8.20 -1.61
N GLN A 195 7.37 -8.72 -0.59
CA GLN A 195 6.06 -9.36 -0.74
C GLN A 195 4.98 -8.32 -0.47
N CYS A 196 4.04 -8.18 -1.39
CA CYS A 196 2.86 -7.34 -1.27
C CYS A 196 1.70 -8.16 -0.71
N THR A 197 0.85 -7.54 0.10
CA THR A 197 -0.38 -8.18 0.54
C THR A 197 -1.54 -7.21 0.71
N LEU A 198 -2.70 -7.63 0.19
CA LEU A 198 -4.00 -6.99 0.39
C LEU A 198 -4.83 -7.67 1.49
N GLN A 199 -4.25 -8.67 2.16
CA GLN A 199 -4.93 -9.46 3.19
C GLN A 199 -4.79 -8.85 4.58
N GLU A 200 -5.73 -9.15 5.47
CA GLU A 200 -5.72 -8.67 6.86
C GLU A 200 -4.68 -9.40 7.73
N ASN A 201 -4.44 -10.70 7.49
CA ASN A 201 -3.47 -11.49 8.25
C ASN A 201 -2.04 -11.29 7.73
N LEU A 202 -1.41 -10.19 8.18
CA LEU A 202 -0.07 -9.81 7.75
C LEU A 202 1.03 -10.81 8.18
N LEU A 203 0.92 -11.40 9.38
CA LEU A 203 1.96 -12.28 9.94
C LEU A 203 2.12 -13.57 9.12
N ALA A 204 1.02 -14.11 8.59
CA ALA A 204 1.06 -15.30 7.76
C ALA A 204 1.78 -15.09 6.42
N LYS A 205 1.85 -13.84 5.93
CA LYS A 205 2.38 -13.50 4.60
C LYS A 205 3.87 -13.21 4.56
N GLY A 206 4.45 -12.75 5.66
CA GLY A 206 5.87 -12.43 5.68
C GLY A 206 6.79 -13.63 5.37
N MET A 207 6.34 -14.86 5.64
CA MET A 207 7.16 -16.08 5.46
C MET A 207 7.28 -16.55 4.01
N ASP A 208 6.67 -15.85 3.06
CA ASP A 208 6.59 -16.29 1.67
C ASP A 208 7.91 -16.06 0.90
N VAL A 209 8.77 -15.14 1.36
CA VAL A 209 10.08 -14.86 0.77
C VAL A 209 11.17 -15.70 1.45
N ASP A 210 11.77 -16.63 0.71
CA ASP A 210 12.93 -17.40 1.18
C ASP A 210 14.23 -16.80 0.62
N THR A 211 14.94 -16.03 1.45
CA THR A 211 16.19 -15.36 1.04
C THR A 211 17.28 -16.33 0.59
N ARG A 212 17.30 -17.57 1.10
CA ARG A 212 18.30 -18.57 0.70
C ARG A 212 18.03 -19.08 -0.72
N LEU A 213 16.76 -19.30 -1.07
CA LEU A 213 16.38 -19.64 -2.45
C LEU A 213 16.67 -18.48 -3.40
N TRP A 214 16.34 -17.25 -3.00
CA TRP A 214 16.64 -16.07 -3.81
C TRP A 214 18.14 -15.88 -4.04
N SER A 215 18.96 -16.11 -3.02
CA SER A 215 20.43 -16.08 -3.14
C SER A 215 21.00 -17.25 -3.94
N SER A 216 20.22 -18.31 -4.19
CA SER A 216 20.62 -19.41 -5.08
C SER A 216 20.22 -19.17 -6.54
N TRP A 217 19.21 -18.32 -6.78
CA TRP A 217 18.75 -17.90 -8.12
C TRP A 217 19.52 -16.69 -8.67
N LEU A 218 19.90 -15.74 -7.81
CA LEU A 218 20.71 -14.57 -8.17
C LEU A 218 22.04 -14.66 -7.42
N ALA A 219 23.16 -14.50 -8.12
CA ALA A 219 24.50 -14.49 -7.54
C ALA A 219 24.74 -13.14 -6.83
N MET A 220 24.11 -12.98 -5.66
CA MET A 220 24.24 -11.79 -4.82
C MET A 220 25.40 -11.97 -3.83
N ASP A 221 26.30 -11.00 -3.76
CA ASP A 221 27.42 -11.00 -2.81
C ASP A 221 27.00 -10.59 -1.38
N VAL A 222 25.79 -10.04 -1.24
CA VAL A 222 25.20 -9.60 0.03
C VAL A 222 23.80 -10.19 0.13
N ASP A 223 23.45 -10.69 1.33
CA ASP A 223 22.11 -11.22 1.59
C ASP A 223 21.05 -10.13 1.36
N PRO A 224 19.98 -10.43 0.59
CA PRO A 224 18.92 -9.46 0.37
C PRO A 224 18.14 -9.21 1.66
N THR A 225 17.69 -7.98 1.84
CA THR A 225 16.70 -7.65 2.88
C THR A 225 15.31 -8.02 2.38
N THR A 226 14.42 -8.45 3.28
CA THR A 226 13.01 -8.72 2.97
C THR A 226 12.10 -7.62 3.49
N ALA A 227 11.04 -7.34 2.75
CA ALA A 227 9.99 -6.40 3.14
C ALA A 227 8.60 -7.00 2.97
N LEU A 228 7.67 -6.56 3.82
CA LEU A 228 6.24 -6.81 3.66
C LEU A 228 5.54 -5.47 3.41
N ALA A 229 4.89 -5.35 2.26
CA ALA A 229 4.12 -4.17 1.88
C ALA A 229 2.62 -4.39 2.05
N THR A 230 1.92 -3.42 2.64
CA THR A 230 0.46 -3.46 2.83
C THR A 230 -0.17 -2.08 2.66
N PRO A 231 -1.37 -1.98 2.06
CA PRO A 231 -2.14 -0.73 2.00
C PRO A 231 -2.72 -0.29 3.37
N THR A 232 -2.53 -1.11 4.41
CA THR A 232 -3.01 -0.84 5.76
C THR A 232 -2.07 0.09 6.50
N VAL A 233 -2.57 0.99 7.34
CA VAL A 233 -1.77 1.66 8.37
C VAL A 233 -1.64 0.71 9.56
N VAL A 234 -0.43 0.20 9.81
CA VAL A 234 -0.21 -0.78 10.88
C VAL A 234 0.06 -0.01 12.19
N PRO A 235 -0.82 -0.10 13.20
CA PRO A 235 -0.63 0.61 14.45
C PRO A 235 0.57 0.02 15.23
N PRO A 236 1.24 0.83 16.08
CA PRO A 236 2.24 0.30 16.99
C PRO A 236 1.63 -0.74 17.93
N GLY A 237 2.38 -1.81 18.23
CA GLY A 237 1.91 -2.89 19.09
C GLY A 237 2.54 -4.23 18.73
N ALA A 238 1.96 -5.32 19.23
CA ALA A 238 2.51 -6.67 19.06
C ALA A 238 2.70 -7.07 17.60
N VAL A 239 1.69 -6.84 16.74
CA VAL A 239 1.77 -7.15 15.30
C VAL A 239 2.89 -6.37 14.62
N TRP A 240 2.98 -5.06 14.88
CA TRP A 240 4.06 -4.23 14.35
C TRP A 240 5.43 -4.75 14.78
N ASN A 241 5.60 -5.01 16.08
CA ASN A 241 6.87 -5.48 16.63
C ASN A 241 7.28 -6.81 16.02
N GLU A 242 6.35 -7.76 15.89
CA GLU A 242 6.67 -9.06 15.28
C GLU A 242 7.02 -8.93 13.80
N LEU A 243 6.30 -8.11 13.04
CA LEU A 243 6.63 -7.85 11.63
C LEU A 243 8.01 -7.18 11.51
N ALA A 244 8.27 -6.14 12.30
CA ALA A 244 9.50 -5.36 12.26
C ALA A 244 10.75 -6.15 12.72
N LEU A 245 10.57 -7.23 13.49
CA LEU A 245 11.66 -8.14 13.85
C LEU A 245 12.14 -8.99 12.66
N LYS A 246 11.28 -9.22 11.67
CA LYS A 246 11.53 -10.16 10.56
C LYS A 246 11.68 -9.45 9.21
N TYR A 247 11.03 -8.31 9.04
CA TYR A 247 10.89 -7.64 7.75
C TYR A 247 11.00 -6.13 7.89
N MET A 248 11.44 -5.47 6.81
CA MET A 248 11.13 -4.07 6.63
C MET A 248 9.63 -3.91 6.36
N VAL A 249 8.91 -3.29 7.30
CA VAL A 249 7.46 -3.05 7.16
C VAL A 249 7.24 -1.83 6.27
N LEU A 250 6.55 -2.00 5.15
CA LEU A 250 6.13 -0.93 4.24
C LEU A 250 4.59 -0.79 4.31
N ASP A 251 4.12 -0.16 5.39
CA ASP A 251 2.71 0.15 5.58
C ASP A 251 2.30 1.38 4.75
N ARG A 252 1.01 1.74 4.72
CA ARG A 252 0.52 2.86 3.89
C ARG A 252 1.28 4.16 4.14
N ILE A 253 1.59 4.50 5.39
CA ILE A 253 2.28 5.77 5.69
C ILE A 253 3.68 5.76 5.08
N ARG A 254 4.42 4.66 5.22
CA ARG A 254 5.76 4.52 4.63
C ARG A 254 5.71 4.50 3.11
N LEU A 255 4.78 3.75 2.51
CA LEU A 255 4.61 3.69 1.06
C LEU A 255 4.35 5.07 0.46
N ILE A 256 3.41 5.83 1.04
CA ILE A 256 3.07 7.17 0.53
C ILE A 256 4.20 8.17 0.80
N GLY A 257 4.89 8.07 1.95
CA GLY A 257 6.04 8.92 2.26
C GLY A 257 7.23 8.70 1.32
N LEU A 258 7.41 7.47 0.82
CA LEU A 258 8.49 7.09 -0.09
C LEU A 258 8.13 7.27 -1.57
N SER A 259 6.84 7.26 -1.93
CA SER A 259 6.39 7.43 -3.31
C SER A 259 6.92 8.74 -3.90
N PRO A 260 7.51 8.78 -5.10
CA PRO A 260 7.97 10.02 -5.71
C PRO A 260 6.80 10.95 -6.04
N ALA A 261 5.69 10.41 -6.54
CA ALA A 261 4.50 11.16 -6.93
C ALA A 261 3.44 11.19 -5.82
N ALA A 262 2.76 12.34 -5.67
CA ALA A 262 1.54 12.46 -4.85
C ALA A 262 0.29 12.02 -5.63
N THR A 263 0.33 12.14 -6.96
CA THR A 263 -0.73 11.74 -7.89
C THR A 263 -0.50 10.30 -8.36
N ALA A 264 -1.57 9.52 -8.35
CA ALA A 264 -1.57 8.15 -8.85
C ALA A 264 -1.51 8.10 -10.38
N GLU A 265 -1.05 6.98 -10.91
CA GLU A 265 -1.07 6.70 -12.34
C GLU A 265 -2.51 6.58 -12.87
N GLN A 266 -2.71 6.80 -14.17
CA GLN A 266 -4.05 6.88 -14.75
C GLN A 266 -4.90 5.63 -14.50
N LEU A 267 -4.32 4.43 -14.61
CA LEU A 267 -5.00 3.17 -14.32
C LEU A 267 -5.54 3.12 -12.88
N ALA A 268 -4.74 3.59 -11.92
CA ALA A 268 -5.15 3.69 -10.53
C ALA A 268 -6.25 4.74 -10.32
N VAL A 269 -6.17 5.88 -11.02
CA VAL A 269 -7.20 6.93 -10.99
C VAL A 269 -8.53 6.40 -11.50
N ASP A 270 -8.53 5.68 -12.62
CA ASP A 270 -9.73 5.10 -13.22
C ASP A 270 -10.39 4.08 -12.27
N TRP A 271 -9.56 3.22 -11.65
CA TRP A 271 -10.02 2.27 -10.64
C TRP A 271 -10.61 2.96 -9.40
N VAL A 272 -9.97 4.02 -8.90
CA VAL A 272 -10.50 4.82 -7.77
C VAL A 272 -11.84 5.46 -8.16
N ALA A 273 -11.96 6.02 -9.36
CA ALA A 273 -13.19 6.65 -9.82
C ALA A 273 -14.36 5.66 -9.88
N ALA A 274 -14.14 4.47 -10.46
CA ALA A 274 -15.15 3.40 -10.50
C ALA A 274 -15.54 2.93 -9.09
N THR A 275 -14.57 2.80 -8.18
CA THR A 275 -14.80 2.41 -6.79
C THR A 275 -15.61 3.46 -6.04
N VAL A 276 -15.28 4.75 -6.20
CA VAL A 276 -16.02 5.86 -5.59
C VAL A 276 -17.45 5.92 -6.12
N GLU A 277 -17.67 5.68 -7.42
CA GLU A 277 -19.01 5.63 -8.00
C GLU A 277 -19.85 4.53 -7.34
N GLY A 278 -19.33 3.31 -7.23
CA GLY A 278 -20.04 2.21 -6.57
C GLY A 278 -20.34 2.50 -5.10
N LEU A 279 -19.46 3.21 -4.40
CA LEU A 279 -19.69 3.59 -3.00
C LEU A 279 -20.78 4.64 -2.81
N ARG A 280 -21.11 5.44 -3.83
CA ARG A 280 -22.09 6.53 -3.68
C ARG A 280 -23.46 6.02 -3.29
N GLU A 281 -23.90 4.89 -3.84
CA GLU A 281 -25.20 4.27 -3.55
C GLU A 281 -25.31 3.83 -2.08
N HIS A 282 -24.18 3.55 -1.42
CA HIS A 282 -24.15 3.07 -0.04
C HIS A 282 -23.88 4.17 0.98
N LEU A 283 -23.38 5.33 0.52
CA LEU A 283 -22.98 6.45 1.35
C LEU A 283 -23.70 7.73 0.91
N GLU A 284 -24.94 7.63 0.43
CA GLU A 284 -25.70 8.80 -0.04
C GLU A 284 -25.89 9.85 1.06
N GLU A 285 -26.24 9.41 2.26
CA GLU A 285 -26.47 10.27 3.43
C GLU A 285 -25.29 11.20 3.73
N ILE A 286 -24.04 10.72 3.59
CA ILE A 286 -22.87 11.57 3.85
C ILE A 286 -22.66 12.64 2.77
N ARG A 287 -23.21 12.45 1.57
CA ARG A 287 -23.09 13.44 0.47
C ARG A 287 -23.98 14.66 0.69
N GLU A 288 -25.07 14.48 1.43
CA GLU A 288 -26.06 15.52 1.70
C GLU A 288 -25.64 16.46 2.83
N LEU A 289 -24.74 16.00 3.72
CA LEU A 289 -24.07 16.80 4.74
C LEU A 289 -23.07 17.80 4.12
#